data_AF-A0A418MBM4-F1
#
_entry.id   AF-A0A418MBM4-F1
#
_cell.length_a   1.000
_cell.length_b   1.000
_cell.length_c   1.000
_cell.angle_alpha   90.00
_cell.angle_beta   90.00
_cell.angle_gamma   90.00
#
_symmetry.space_group_name_H-M   'P 1'
#
loop_
_entity.id
_entity.type
_entity.pdbx_description
1 polymer ?
#
loop_
_entity_poly.entity_id
_entity_poly.type
_entity_poly.pdbx_seq_one_letter_code
_entity_poly.pdbx_strand_id
1 'polypeptide(L)'
;MVKFGLIVGVLLASVGLFSAQKTDGWLGTWSGEHREGVTYTITVRDKYKGLNLCEVHAEGIQTHYTLECVATGHPATLNVYFRSVKDGAFYARDRVNINQPLFSLKRDQSRVLWRWQQIFEGGIVVQKTK
;
A
#
# COMPACT_ATOMS: atom_id res chain seq x y z
N MET A 1 -63.04 -3.93 18.95
CA MET A 1 -62.06 -3.98 17.86
C MET A 1 -60.79 -3.29 18.32
N VAL A 2 -59.67 -3.97 18.20
CA VAL A 2 -58.35 -3.65 18.77
C VAL A 2 -57.60 -2.71 17.82
N LYS A 3 -56.90 -1.69 18.35
CA LYS A 3 -55.43 -1.51 18.25
C LYS A 3 -54.99 -0.07 18.58
N PHE A 4 -54.47 0.07 19.80
CA PHE A 4 -53.41 1.04 20.12
C PHE A 4 -52.15 0.65 19.35
N GLY A 5 -51.66 1.54 18.49
CA GLY A 5 -50.39 1.37 17.79
C GLY A 5 -49.26 2.06 18.55
N LEU A 6 -48.41 1.27 19.18
CA LEU A 6 -47.12 1.68 19.76
C LEU A 6 -46.26 2.43 18.72
N ILE A 7 -45.82 3.64 19.05
CA ILE A 7 -44.69 4.30 18.38
C ILE A 7 -43.43 3.86 19.15
N VAL A 8 -42.79 2.78 18.69
CA VAL A 8 -41.45 2.37 19.16
C VAL A 8 -40.42 3.11 18.35
N GLY A 9 -39.55 3.83 19.06
CA GLY A 9 -38.50 4.67 18.51
C GLY A 9 -37.47 3.92 17.67
N VAL A 10 -37.04 4.59 16.60
CA VAL A 10 -35.88 4.22 15.81
C VAL A 10 -34.74 5.15 16.22
N LEU A 11 -34.00 4.76 17.27
CA LEU A 11 -32.65 5.23 17.53
C LEU A 11 -31.74 4.53 16.52
N LEU A 12 -31.59 5.13 15.34
CA LEU A 12 -30.58 4.70 14.37
C LEU A 12 -29.20 5.07 14.92
N ALA A 13 -28.53 4.06 15.45
CA ALA A 13 -27.14 4.07 15.83
C ALA A 13 -26.27 4.54 14.64
N SER A 14 -25.85 5.80 14.66
CA SER A 14 -24.77 6.32 13.82
C SER A 14 -23.42 5.89 14.39
N VAL A 15 -23.15 4.59 14.41
CA VAL A 15 -21.85 4.05 14.82
C VAL A 15 -21.20 3.41 13.59
N GLY A 16 -20.17 4.07 13.07
CA GLY A 16 -19.19 3.41 12.22
C GLY A 16 -18.88 4.10 10.90
N LEU A 17 -18.36 5.32 10.91
CA LEU A 17 -17.59 5.84 9.76
C LEU A 17 -16.26 6.46 10.19
N PHE A 18 -15.64 5.91 11.24
CA PHE A 18 -14.21 6.01 11.42
C PHE A 18 -13.63 4.63 11.17
N SER A 19 -13.62 4.23 9.90
CA SER A 19 -12.75 3.15 9.45
C SER A 19 -11.32 3.65 9.65
N ALA A 20 -10.79 3.52 10.87
CA ALA A 20 -9.39 3.74 11.15
C ALA A 20 -8.61 2.97 10.09
N GLN A 21 -7.87 3.68 9.24
CA GLN A 21 -6.98 3.09 8.25
C GLN A 21 -5.93 2.28 9.03
N LYS A 22 -6.26 1.02 9.32
CA LYS A 22 -5.42 0.07 10.02
C LYS A 22 -4.46 -0.53 9.01
N THR A 23 -3.44 0.25 8.69
CA THR A 23 -2.29 -0.16 7.90
C THR A 23 -1.16 -0.73 8.76
N ASP A 24 -1.33 -0.79 10.08
CA ASP A 24 -0.29 -1.24 11.03
C ASP A 24 0.15 -2.69 10.74
N GLY A 25 -0.76 -3.52 10.22
CA GLY A 25 -0.44 -4.88 9.77
C GLY A 25 0.53 -4.93 8.58
N TRP A 26 0.77 -3.81 7.89
CA TRP A 26 1.73 -3.69 6.78
C TRP A 26 3.11 -3.22 7.22
N LEU A 27 3.29 -2.80 8.48
CA LEU A 27 4.58 -2.36 9.00
C LEU A 27 5.66 -3.44 8.86
N GLY A 28 6.89 -3.01 8.56
CA GLY A 28 8.05 -3.87 8.34
C GLY A 28 8.49 -3.91 6.89
N THR A 29 9.36 -4.87 6.59
CA THR A 29 9.99 -4.99 5.28
C THR A 29 9.35 -6.11 4.47
N TRP A 30 9.08 -5.85 3.20
CA TRP A 30 8.53 -6.82 2.26
C TRP A 30 9.43 -6.89 1.04
N SER A 31 9.79 -8.09 0.61
CA SER A 31 10.71 -8.29 -0.51
C SER A 31 10.26 -9.41 -1.43
N GLY A 32 10.58 -9.29 -2.71
CA GLY A 32 10.37 -10.33 -3.72
C GLY A 32 11.15 -10.04 -4.99
N GLU A 33 11.38 -11.09 -5.77
CA GLU A 33 12.16 -11.02 -7.00
C GLU A 33 11.24 -11.04 -8.23
N HIS A 34 11.49 -10.14 -9.16
CA HIS A 34 10.89 -10.15 -10.48
C HIS A 34 11.64 -11.12 -11.40
N ARG A 35 10.94 -11.73 -12.35
CA ARG A 35 11.50 -12.70 -13.31
C ARG A 35 12.71 -12.20 -14.11
N GLU A 36 12.90 -10.89 -14.17
CA GLU A 36 14.02 -10.23 -14.86
C GLU A 36 15.25 -10.05 -13.95
N GLY A 37 15.26 -10.66 -12.77
CA GLY A 37 16.39 -10.63 -11.83
C GLY A 37 16.51 -9.33 -11.04
N VAL A 38 15.39 -8.61 -10.86
CA VAL A 38 15.33 -7.40 -10.01
C VAL A 38 14.61 -7.75 -8.72
N THR A 39 15.31 -7.56 -7.60
CA THR A 39 14.72 -7.67 -6.26
C THR A 39 14.13 -6.33 -5.86
N TYR A 40 12.84 -6.33 -5.51
CA TYR A 40 12.14 -5.17 -4.99
C TYR A 40 11.88 -5.35 -3.51
N THR A 41 12.28 -4.36 -2.72
CA THR A 41 12.11 -4.33 -1.28
C THR A 41 11.40 -3.05 -0.88
N ILE A 42 10.33 -3.15 -0.09
CA ILE A 42 9.66 -2.00 0.53
C ILE A 42 9.74 -2.10 2.05
N THR A 43 10.20 -1.03 2.68
CA THR A 43 10.13 -0.86 4.14
C THR A 43 8.99 0.08 4.47
N VAL A 44 7.96 -0.41 5.16
CA VAL A 44 6.82 0.39 5.64
C VAL A 44 7.03 0.72 7.11
N ARG A 45 7.10 2.02 7.41
CA ARG A 45 7.34 2.56 8.75
C ARG A 45 6.08 3.22 9.31
N ASP A 46 6.21 3.73 10.52
CA ASP A 46 5.10 4.35 11.25
C ASP A 46 4.52 5.57 10.52
N LYS A 47 3.37 6.02 11.00
CA LYS A 47 2.55 7.04 10.35
C LYS A 47 3.07 8.45 10.62
N TYR A 48 3.01 9.27 9.58
CA TYR A 48 3.05 10.73 9.68
C TYR A 48 1.79 11.31 9.04
N LYS A 49 1.00 12.05 9.83
CA LYS A 49 -0.27 12.66 9.39
C LYS A 49 -1.24 11.65 8.72
N GLY A 50 -1.34 10.43 9.26
CA GLY A 50 -2.25 9.39 8.78
C GLY A 50 -1.72 8.55 7.59
N LEU A 51 -0.52 8.83 7.08
CA LEU A 51 0.13 8.08 6.01
C LEU A 51 1.36 7.34 6.55
N ASN A 52 1.55 6.09 6.18
CA ASN A 52 2.79 5.38 6.49
C ASN A 52 3.93 5.95 5.66
N LEU A 53 5.05 6.28 6.32
CA LEU A 53 6.29 6.55 5.60
C LEU A 53 6.84 5.25 5.04
N CYS A 54 7.38 5.26 3.84
CA CYS A 54 8.02 4.09 3.28
C CYS A 54 9.23 4.41 2.42
N GLU A 55 10.04 3.38 2.20
CA GLU A 55 11.19 3.41 1.30
C GLU A 55 11.13 2.18 0.40
N VAL A 56 11.35 2.36 -0.90
CA VAL A 56 11.44 1.27 -1.87
C VAL A 56 12.86 1.20 -2.38
N HIS A 57 13.44 0.01 -2.34
CA HIS A 57 14.73 -0.30 -2.94
C HIS A 57 14.54 -1.32 -4.06
N ALA A 58 15.15 -1.07 -5.21
CA ALA A 58 15.17 -1.99 -6.33
C ALA A 58 16.63 -2.26 -6.72
N GLU A 59 16.99 -3.54 -6.76
CA GLU A 59 18.37 -3.98 -7.03
C GLU A 59 18.38 -5.14 -8.04
N GLY A 60 19.21 -5.01 -9.08
CA GLY A 60 19.47 -6.03 -10.08
C GLY A 60 20.69 -5.61 -10.92
N ILE A 61 21.09 -6.45 -11.89
CA ILE A 61 22.35 -6.26 -12.66
C ILE A 61 22.44 -4.87 -13.32
N GLN A 62 21.31 -4.34 -13.81
CA GLN A 62 21.23 -3.02 -14.48
C GLN A 62 20.28 -2.05 -13.79
N THR A 63 19.78 -2.38 -12.60
CA THR A 63 18.76 -1.59 -11.91
C THR A 63 19.21 -1.36 -10.47
N HIS A 64 19.39 -0.10 -10.11
CA HIS A 64 19.64 0.28 -8.72
C HIS A 64 18.99 1.63 -8.44
N TYR A 65 17.94 1.64 -7.63
CA TYR A 65 17.32 2.87 -7.15
C TYR A 65 16.67 2.73 -5.78
N THR A 66 16.63 3.83 -5.06
CA THR A 66 15.92 3.99 -3.79
C THR A 66 14.92 5.13 -3.89
N LEU A 67 13.66 4.88 -3.57
CA LEU A 67 12.57 5.86 -3.60
C LEU A 67 12.09 6.12 -2.18
N GLU A 68 11.85 7.39 -1.86
CA GLU A 68 10.97 7.73 -0.73
C GLU A 68 9.52 7.64 -1.20
N CYS A 69 8.68 7.09 -0.34
CA CYS A 69 7.25 6.94 -0.61
C CYS A 69 6.40 7.21 0.62
N VAL A 70 5.11 7.38 0.36
CA VAL A 70 4.06 7.33 1.39
C VAL A 70 3.05 6.26 1.03
N ALA A 71 2.48 5.61 2.03
CA ALA A 71 1.53 4.53 1.82
C ALA A 71 0.28 4.72 2.66
N THR A 72 -0.86 4.31 2.11
CA THR A 72 -2.16 4.35 2.77
C THR A 72 -3.07 3.25 2.26
N GLY A 73 -4.11 2.91 3.02
CA GLY A 73 -5.04 1.86 2.64
C GLY A 73 -5.73 1.23 3.85
N HIS A 74 -5.92 -0.07 3.77
CA HIS A 74 -6.67 -0.86 4.74
C HIS A 74 -6.00 -2.23 4.96
N PRO A 75 -6.50 -3.07 5.87
CA PRO A 75 -5.83 -4.33 6.20
C PRO A 75 -5.60 -5.31 5.04
N ALA A 76 -6.32 -5.22 3.92
CA ALA A 76 -6.16 -6.13 2.79
C ALA A 76 -5.38 -5.51 1.62
N THR A 77 -5.21 -4.18 1.59
CA THR A 77 -4.55 -3.48 0.49
C THR A 77 -3.80 -2.24 0.99
N LEU A 78 -2.54 -2.12 0.59
CA LEU A 78 -1.70 -0.95 0.81
C LEU A 78 -1.36 -0.31 -0.54
N ASN A 79 -1.79 0.92 -0.75
CA ASN A 79 -1.44 1.70 -1.93
C ASN A 79 -0.20 2.54 -1.62
N VAL A 80 0.79 2.50 -2.50
CA VAL A 80 2.08 3.17 -2.31
C VAL A 80 2.26 4.26 -3.34
N TYR A 81 2.57 5.47 -2.89
CA TYR A 81 2.68 6.68 -3.69
C TYR A 81 4.10 7.20 -3.68
N PHE A 82 4.56 7.66 -4.84
CA PHE A 82 5.87 8.26 -4.99
C PHE A 82 5.98 9.57 -4.20
N ARG A 83 7.15 9.82 -3.60
CA ARG A 83 7.49 11.12 -3.03
C ARG A 83 8.74 11.71 -3.69
N SER A 84 9.83 10.95 -3.72
CA SER A 84 11.11 11.41 -4.28
C SER A 84 12.00 10.21 -4.63
N VAL A 85 13.01 10.46 -5.47
CA VAL A 85 14.15 9.55 -5.62
C VAL A 85 15.19 9.95 -4.58
N LYS A 86 15.55 9.02 -3.70
CA LYS A 86 16.56 9.23 -2.66
C LYS A 86 17.96 8.94 -3.19
N ASP A 87 18.10 7.86 -3.96
CA ASP A 87 19.37 7.40 -4.50
C ASP A 87 19.15 6.56 -5.78
N GLY A 88 20.22 6.42 -6.57
CA GLY A 88 20.27 5.63 -7.78
C GLY A 88 20.02 6.40 -9.07
N ALA A 89 20.37 5.75 -10.17
CA ALA A 89 20.20 6.28 -11.52
C ALA A 89 19.04 5.54 -12.23
N PHE A 90 18.51 6.13 -13.30
CA PHE A 90 17.57 5.49 -14.24
C PHE A 90 16.12 5.27 -13.79
N TYR A 91 15.68 5.79 -12.63
CA TYR A 91 14.23 5.82 -12.36
C TYR A 91 13.55 6.88 -13.24
N ALA A 92 12.52 6.48 -13.99
CA ALA A 92 11.78 7.35 -14.90
C ALA A 92 10.83 8.32 -14.16
N ARG A 93 11.39 9.17 -13.29
CA ARG A 93 10.66 10.12 -12.43
C ARG A 93 9.66 10.97 -13.22
N ASP A 94 10.05 11.44 -14.39
CA ASP A 94 9.23 12.35 -15.21
C ASP A 94 7.96 11.69 -15.76
N ARG A 95 7.86 10.35 -15.67
CA ARG A 95 6.67 9.58 -16.06
C ARG A 95 5.75 9.26 -14.88
N VAL A 96 6.10 9.67 -13.66
CA VAL A 96 5.30 9.39 -12.47
C VAL A 96 4.17 10.40 -12.33
N ASN A 97 2.94 9.91 -12.22
CA ASN A 97 1.85 10.70 -11.69
C ASN A 97 1.82 10.59 -10.16
N ILE A 98 2.25 11.66 -9.47
CA ILE A 98 2.35 11.69 -8.00
C ILE A 98 1.00 11.54 -7.28
N ASN A 99 -0.11 11.79 -7.98
CA ASN A 99 -1.46 11.68 -7.43
C ASN A 99 -2.06 10.27 -7.57
N GLN A 100 -1.31 9.34 -8.17
CA GLN A 100 -1.72 7.95 -8.36
C GLN A 100 -0.73 7.00 -7.67
N PRO A 101 -1.17 5.81 -7.22
CA PRO A 101 -0.25 4.82 -6.66
C PRO A 101 0.78 4.37 -7.69
N LEU A 102 2.04 4.18 -7.29
CA LEU A 102 3.05 3.48 -8.09
C LEU A 102 2.71 1.99 -8.19
N PHE A 103 2.32 1.42 -7.06
CA PHE A 103 1.91 0.03 -6.91
C PHE A 103 0.99 -0.13 -5.71
N SER A 104 0.39 -1.31 -5.64
CA SER A 104 -0.32 -1.78 -4.45
C SER A 104 0.26 -3.09 -3.96
N LEU A 105 0.33 -3.25 -2.64
CA LEU A 105 0.44 -4.56 -2.01
C LEU A 105 -0.97 -5.05 -1.68
N LYS A 106 -1.29 -6.27 -2.09
CA LYS A 106 -2.59 -6.91 -1.80
C LYS A 106 -2.39 -8.25 -1.16
N ARG A 107 -3.12 -8.52 -0.07
CA ARG A 107 -3.20 -9.87 0.51
C ARG A 107 -4.13 -10.71 -0.35
N ASP A 108 -3.62 -11.83 -0.84
CA ASP A 108 -4.38 -12.81 -1.61
C ASP A 108 -4.08 -14.20 -1.05
N GLN A 109 -5.07 -14.77 -0.35
CA GLN A 109 -4.94 -16.01 0.41
C GLN A 109 -3.75 -15.95 1.38
N SER A 110 -2.74 -16.81 1.18
CA SER A 110 -1.52 -16.91 1.99
C SER A 110 -0.35 -16.07 1.46
N ARG A 111 -0.56 -15.27 0.40
CA ARG A 111 0.49 -14.51 -0.29
C ARG A 111 0.21 -13.00 -0.25
N VAL A 112 1.28 -12.22 -0.39
CA VAL A 112 1.18 -10.80 -0.68
C VAL A 112 1.65 -10.56 -2.11
N LEU A 113 0.81 -9.90 -2.89
CA LEU A 113 1.08 -9.54 -4.28
C LEU A 113 1.43 -8.05 -4.35
N TRP A 114 2.60 -7.75 -4.89
CA TRP A 114 2.97 -6.43 -5.36
C TRP A 114 2.50 -6.28 -6.80
N ARG A 115 1.71 -5.25 -7.10
CA ARG A 115 1.22 -4.97 -8.45
C ARG A 115 1.48 -3.53 -8.84
N TRP A 116 2.24 -3.33 -9.90
CA TRP A 116 2.47 -2.01 -10.48
C TRP A 116 1.16 -1.42 -11.05
N GLN A 117 1.06 -0.11 -11.05
CA GLN A 117 -0.15 0.63 -11.48
C GLN A 117 0.14 1.73 -12.50
N GLN A 118 1.42 1.98 -12.83
CA GLN A 118 1.82 3.06 -13.74
C GLN A 118 2.96 2.63 -14.68
N ILE A 119 4.20 3.00 -14.36
CA ILE A 119 5.38 2.95 -15.24
C ILE A 119 5.73 1.52 -15.68
N PHE A 120 5.39 0.54 -14.85
CA PHE A 120 5.65 -0.86 -15.09
C PHE A 120 4.34 -1.63 -15.10
N GLU A 121 4.34 -2.77 -15.79
CA GLU A 121 3.24 -3.71 -15.78
C GLU A 121 3.58 -4.95 -14.96
N GLY A 122 2.56 -5.73 -14.60
CA GLY A 122 2.72 -7.00 -13.91
C GLY A 122 2.83 -6.88 -12.39
N GLY A 123 3.40 -7.91 -11.78
CA GLY A 123 3.50 -8.02 -10.34
C GLY A 123 4.36 -9.18 -9.87
N ILE A 124 4.73 -9.12 -8.60
CA ILE A 124 5.58 -10.11 -7.93
C ILE A 124 4.92 -10.58 -6.64
N VAL A 125 5.25 -11.80 -6.23
CA VAL A 125 4.93 -12.26 -4.88
C VAL A 125 6.00 -11.72 -3.95
N VAL A 126 5.58 -11.10 -2.84
CA VAL A 126 6.50 -10.61 -1.81
C VAL A 126 6.24 -11.30 -0.49
N GLN A 127 7.29 -11.39 0.31
CA GLN A 127 7.28 -11.98 1.64
C GLN A 127 7.78 -10.96 2.65
N LYS A 128 7.28 -11.06 3.88
CA LYS A 128 7.77 -10.22 4.97
C LYS A 128 9.17 -10.71 5.37
N THR A 129 10.17 -9.85 5.22
CA THR A 129 11.53 -10.08 5.69
C THR A 129 11.66 -9.36 7.03
N LYS A 130 12.15 -10.06 8.06
CA LYS A 130 12.13 -9.67 9.48
C LYS A 130 12.30 -8.17 9.76
#